data_AF-A0A0P4W8X5-F1
#
_entry.id   AF-A0A0P4W8X5-F1
#
_cell.length_a   1.000
_cell.length_b   1.000
_cell.length_c   1.000
_cell.angle_alpha   90.00
_cell.angle_beta   90.00
_cell.angle_gamma   90.00
#
_symmetry.space_group_name_H-M   'P 1'
#
loop_
_entity.id
_entity.type
_entity.pdbx_description
1 polymer ?
#
loop_
_entity_poly.entity_id
_entity_poly.type
_entity_poly.pdbx_seq_one_letter_code
_entity_poly.pdbx_strand_id
1 'polypeptide(L)'
;MVLHSEVAALGLIENLVFHEESAAALEGLVLDVIDYSVRQLVRLATHAHTHPNQPLYGPDESYHSISTSKENNDRGEYSKKVKDNDLGEKRENDHQKTLKNIRNLDGSESNIQQEVTKEERRAGLVLGAKAVTVLHLLAGCRKHLPLCATTRLMNTHDVPQLLATLLYMEPWKTYHKDVVHIFEDSEWQKRTAKAPPLSHTECQMWATLQILLFDSDSINMYEINTARRNVLLKLRGHLDEAALSQVPSLEHIARWLATLAITAPQQARPPPLITTLPQLSEGVAGTWDGRWEELSLQLASYFLKPTTKCLQALASTMAAAWDLDVLEELLPHPPICTSCGGPASQRCSRCHNQWYCNRKCQVKDWPQHKKLCDLLVTSHSKTDNIQEHFASSKK
;
A
#
# COMPACT_ATOMS: atom_id res chain seq x y z
N MET A 1 -7.29 6.86 12.65
CA MET A 1 -7.01 7.96 11.69
C MET A 1 -5.53 8.05 11.29
N VAL A 2 -4.58 8.06 12.23
CA VAL A 2 -3.12 7.97 11.93
C VAL A 2 -2.80 6.83 10.97
N LEU A 3 -3.41 5.66 11.20
CA LEU A 3 -3.21 4.47 10.37
C LEU A 3 -3.77 4.60 8.96
N HIS A 4 -4.84 5.40 8.75
CA HIS A 4 -5.35 5.64 7.40
C HIS A 4 -4.44 6.57 6.61
N SER A 5 -3.90 7.60 7.25
CA SER A 5 -2.87 8.45 6.62
C SER A 5 -1.60 7.66 6.32
N GLU A 6 -1.24 6.70 7.17
CA GLU A 6 -0.07 5.82 6.99
C GLU A 6 -0.27 4.85 5.82
N VAL A 7 -1.45 4.19 5.73
CA VAL A 7 -1.82 3.33 4.60
C VAL A 7 -1.84 4.12 3.28
N ALA A 8 -2.39 5.34 3.31
CA ALA A 8 -2.40 6.21 2.14
C ALA A 8 -0.97 6.57 1.73
N ALA A 9 -0.12 7.06 2.65
CA ALA A 9 1.26 7.45 2.37
C ALA A 9 2.09 6.28 1.80
N LEU A 10 1.97 5.08 2.37
CA LEU A 10 2.67 3.90 1.85
C LEU A 10 2.13 3.48 0.47
N GLY A 11 0.82 3.64 0.23
CA GLY A 11 0.23 3.44 -1.10
C GLY A 11 0.72 4.46 -2.13
N LEU A 12 1.00 5.70 -1.71
CA LEU A 12 1.62 6.69 -2.59
C LEU A 12 3.06 6.29 -2.94
N ILE A 13 3.84 5.87 -1.94
CA ILE A 13 5.22 5.39 -2.15
C ILE A 13 5.24 4.15 -3.05
N GLU A 14 4.32 3.22 -2.86
CA GLU A 14 4.14 2.03 -3.70
C GLU A 14 3.97 2.42 -5.19
N ASN A 15 3.12 3.42 -5.47
CA ASN A 15 2.92 3.92 -6.83
C ASN A 15 4.14 4.67 -7.38
N LEU A 16 4.87 5.42 -6.56
CA LEU A 16 6.08 6.12 -6.98
C LEU A 16 7.20 5.12 -7.33
N VAL A 17 7.42 4.14 -6.47
CA VAL A 17 8.50 3.14 -6.61
C VAL A 17 8.19 2.12 -7.71
N PHE A 18 6.95 2.07 -8.22
CA PHE A 18 6.60 1.28 -9.40
C PHE A 18 7.43 1.67 -10.63
N HIS A 19 7.82 2.94 -10.75
CA HIS A 19 8.67 3.42 -11.84
C HIS A 19 10.15 3.42 -11.41
N GLU A 20 10.99 2.74 -12.18
CA GLU A 20 12.43 2.57 -11.87
C GLU A 20 13.18 3.91 -11.78
N GLU A 21 12.84 4.88 -12.63
CA GLU A 21 13.42 6.23 -12.60
C GLU A 21 13.06 7.00 -11.32
N SER A 22 11.80 6.89 -10.89
CA SER A 22 11.33 7.51 -9.65
C SER A 22 11.92 6.83 -8.41
N ALA A 23 12.12 5.51 -8.46
CA ALA A 23 12.81 4.77 -7.41
C ALA A 23 14.29 5.20 -7.30
N ALA A 24 14.96 5.43 -8.43
CA ALA A 24 16.35 5.93 -8.46
C ALA A 24 16.47 7.34 -7.86
N ALA A 25 15.47 8.21 -8.12
CA ALA A 25 15.43 9.58 -7.60
C ALA A 25 15.24 9.67 -6.07
N LEU A 26 14.88 8.57 -5.39
CA LEU A 26 14.79 8.55 -3.92
C LEU A 26 16.16 8.67 -3.24
N GLU A 27 17.25 8.37 -3.94
CA GLU A 27 18.62 8.45 -3.43
C GLU A 27 18.75 7.89 -1.99
N GLY A 28 19.06 8.72 -0.99
CA GLY A 28 19.22 8.33 0.41
C GLY A 28 17.91 8.07 1.15
N LEU A 29 16.78 8.60 0.68
CA LEU A 29 15.45 8.39 1.27
C LEU A 29 14.98 6.94 1.10
N VAL A 30 15.55 6.19 0.16
CA VAL A 30 15.25 4.77 -0.03
C VAL A 30 15.50 3.96 1.25
N LEU A 31 16.48 4.36 2.06
CA LEU A 31 16.80 3.68 3.31
C LEU A 31 15.69 3.84 4.35
N ASP A 32 15.10 5.03 4.45
CA ASP A 32 13.96 5.28 5.33
C ASP A 32 12.74 4.46 4.91
N VAL A 33 12.50 4.34 3.60
CA VAL A 33 11.41 3.52 3.04
C VAL A 33 11.62 2.02 3.31
N ILE A 34 12.85 1.52 3.13
CA ILE A 34 13.21 0.13 3.45
C ILE A 34 13.02 -0.13 4.95
N ASP A 35 13.59 0.72 5.80
CA ASP A 35 13.53 0.59 7.25
C ASP A 35 12.08 0.62 7.75
N TYR A 36 11.25 1.51 7.19
CA TYR A 36 9.84 1.59 7.52
C TYR A 36 9.07 0.34 7.07
N SER A 37 9.28 -0.12 5.84
CA SER A 37 8.61 -1.32 5.29
C SER A 37 8.96 -2.57 6.11
N VAL A 38 10.25 -2.74 6.44
CA VAL A 38 10.70 -3.84 7.31
C VAL A 38 10.07 -3.76 8.69
N ARG A 39 9.98 -2.56 9.31
CA ARG A 39 9.32 -2.41 10.62
C ARG A 39 7.85 -2.87 10.59
N GLN A 40 7.11 -2.57 9.53
CA GLN A 40 5.71 -3.03 9.42
C GLN A 40 5.63 -4.56 9.28
N LEU A 41 6.54 -5.16 8.50
CA LEU A 41 6.62 -6.62 8.37
C LEU A 41 7.04 -7.31 9.67
N VAL A 42 7.96 -6.74 10.44
CA VAL A 42 8.35 -7.26 11.76
C VAL A 42 7.19 -7.14 12.76
N ARG A 43 6.44 -6.02 12.76
CA ARG A 43 5.22 -5.88 13.56
C ARG A 43 4.19 -6.97 13.22
N LEU A 44 4.03 -7.26 11.93
CA LEU A 44 3.16 -8.32 11.46
C LEU A 44 3.62 -9.71 11.93
N ALA A 45 4.91 -10.02 11.75
CA ALA A 45 5.51 -11.30 12.14
C ALA A 45 5.44 -11.53 13.66
N THR A 46 5.73 -10.50 14.45
CA THR A 46 5.67 -10.58 15.92
C THR A 46 4.24 -10.76 16.42
N HIS A 47 3.26 -10.10 15.81
CA HIS A 47 1.86 -10.35 16.14
C HIS A 47 1.44 -11.78 15.79
N ALA A 48 1.77 -12.26 14.58
CA ALA A 48 1.45 -13.63 14.16
C ALA A 48 2.09 -14.68 15.08
N HIS A 49 3.30 -14.43 15.57
CA HIS A 49 3.99 -15.32 16.50
C HIS A 49 3.36 -15.34 17.89
N THR A 50 2.93 -14.18 18.40
CA THR A 50 2.32 -14.06 19.73
C THR A 50 0.88 -14.56 19.76
N HIS A 51 0.18 -14.55 18.61
CA HIS A 51 -1.23 -14.93 18.50
C HIS A 51 -1.44 -15.96 17.36
N PRO A 52 -0.87 -17.17 17.44
CA PRO A 52 -0.85 -18.12 16.32
C PRO A 52 -2.22 -18.65 15.89
N ASN A 53 -3.23 -18.60 16.77
CA ASN A 53 -4.58 -19.09 16.51
C ASN A 53 -5.61 -17.98 16.34
N GLN A 54 -5.18 -16.72 16.30
CA GLN A 54 -6.06 -15.58 16.07
C GLN A 54 -5.55 -14.82 14.86
N PRO A 55 -6.29 -14.80 13.74
CA PRO A 55 -5.94 -13.89 12.66
C PRO A 55 -5.97 -12.46 13.22
N LEU A 56 -5.02 -11.63 12.79
CA LEU A 56 -5.00 -10.20 13.11
C LEU A 56 -6.38 -9.58 12.92
N TYR A 57 -7.08 -9.97 11.86
CA TYR A 57 -8.42 -9.53 11.56
C TYR A 57 -9.15 -10.72 10.93
N GLY A 58 -10.34 -11.07 11.39
CA GLY A 58 -11.06 -12.26 10.94
C GLY A 58 -12.11 -11.98 9.86
N PRO A 59 -12.46 -12.96 9.00
CA PRO A 59 -13.56 -12.84 8.04
C PRO A 59 -14.94 -12.71 8.72
N ASP A 60 -15.12 -13.25 9.93
CA ASP A 60 -16.33 -13.07 10.75
C ASP A 60 -16.45 -11.66 11.35
N GLU A 61 -15.38 -10.86 11.26
CA GLU A 61 -15.36 -9.47 11.70
C GLU A 61 -15.66 -8.51 10.52
N SER A 62 -15.99 -9.04 9.33
CA SER A 62 -16.40 -8.24 8.18
C SER A 62 -17.79 -7.59 8.38
N TYR A 63 -17.84 -6.28 8.15
CA TYR A 63 -19.01 -5.43 7.92
C TYR A 63 -20.42 -6.01 8.20
N HIS A 64 -20.92 -5.76 9.41
CA HIS A 64 -22.36 -5.69 9.68
C HIS A 64 -22.73 -4.35 10.31
N SER A 65 -22.47 -3.27 9.55
CA SER A 65 -23.28 -2.06 9.62
C SER A 65 -23.03 -1.22 8.38
N ILE A 66 -24.12 -1.02 7.63
CA ILE A 66 -24.35 -0.13 6.48
C ILE A 66 -24.63 -0.92 5.20
N SER A 67 -25.90 -0.86 4.80
CA SER A 67 -26.53 -1.41 3.59
C SER A 67 -26.90 -2.91 3.56
N THR A 68 -27.93 -3.29 4.33
CA THR A 68 -28.99 -4.18 3.81
C THR A 68 -30.32 -3.83 4.48
N SER A 69 -31.06 -2.90 3.88
CA SER A 69 -32.51 -3.03 3.86
C SER A 69 -32.80 -4.41 3.25
N LYS A 70 -33.35 -5.31 4.05
CA LYS A 70 -33.82 -6.62 3.60
C LYS A 70 -34.81 -6.43 2.45
N GLU A 71 -34.34 -6.55 1.21
CA GLU A 71 -35.22 -6.95 0.11
C GLU A 71 -35.45 -8.45 0.26
N ASN A 72 -36.50 -8.78 1.01
CA ASN A 72 -37.14 -10.08 0.89
C ASN A 72 -37.70 -10.16 -0.53
N ASN A 73 -37.00 -10.85 -1.42
CA ASN A 73 -37.56 -11.23 -2.71
C ASN A 73 -38.03 -12.68 -2.64
N ASP A 74 -39.15 -12.87 -1.94
CA ASP A 74 -40.02 -14.02 -2.16
C ASP A 74 -40.56 -13.91 -3.59
N ARG A 75 -40.03 -14.75 -4.49
CA ARG A 75 -40.69 -15.06 -5.76
C ARG A 75 -41.98 -15.82 -5.46
N GLY A 76 -43.07 -15.07 -5.37
CA GLY A 76 -44.42 -15.60 -5.34
C GLY A 76 -45.33 -14.66 -6.12
N GLU A 77 -45.99 -15.22 -7.14
CA GLU A 77 -46.91 -14.54 -8.03
C GLU A 77 -48.03 -13.77 -7.30
N TYR A 78 -48.63 -12.84 -8.05
CA TYR A 78 -50.05 -12.49 -8.09
C TYR A 78 -50.43 -11.05 -7.73
N SER A 79 -50.85 -10.36 -8.78
CA SER A 79 -51.52 -9.06 -8.85
C SER A 79 -52.57 -8.81 -7.76
N LYS A 80 -52.52 -7.65 -7.07
CA LYS A 80 -53.72 -6.95 -6.58
C LYS A 80 -53.50 -5.47 -6.22
N LYS A 81 -54.43 -4.67 -6.73
CA LYS A 81 -54.66 -3.22 -6.64
C LYS A 81 -54.38 -2.58 -5.26
N VAL A 82 -53.64 -1.48 -5.27
CA VAL A 82 -53.57 -0.50 -4.18
C VAL A 82 -54.90 0.28 -4.13
N LYS A 83 -55.47 0.40 -2.92
CA LYS A 83 -56.42 1.46 -2.57
C LYS A 83 -55.79 2.30 -1.47
N ASP A 84 -55.79 3.61 -1.69
CA ASP A 84 -55.43 4.65 -0.72
C ASP A 84 -56.35 4.60 0.50
N ASN A 85 -55.79 4.57 1.71
CA ASN A 85 -56.27 5.24 2.94
C ASN A 85 -55.69 4.64 4.25
N ASP A 86 -54.36 4.59 4.44
CA ASP A 86 -53.81 4.22 5.77
C ASP A 86 -52.42 4.83 6.05
N LEU A 87 -52.27 6.13 5.77
CA LEU A 87 -51.02 6.89 5.97
C LEU A 87 -50.90 7.57 7.36
N GLY A 88 -51.85 7.36 8.27
CA GLY A 88 -51.90 8.03 9.58
C GLY A 88 -51.19 7.30 10.72
N GLU A 89 -51.44 6.01 10.92
CA GLU A 89 -51.07 5.31 12.17
C GLU A 89 -49.69 4.61 12.17
N LYS A 90 -49.02 4.49 11.02
CA LYS A 90 -47.70 3.83 10.94
C LYS A 90 -46.52 4.70 11.36
N ARG A 91 -46.65 6.03 11.30
CA ARG A 91 -45.50 6.94 11.54
C ARG A 91 -45.13 7.09 13.02
N GLU A 92 -46.09 6.95 13.94
CA GLU A 92 -45.80 7.08 15.38
C GLU A 92 -45.04 5.88 15.95
N ASN A 93 -45.32 4.67 15.47
CA ASN A 93 -44.62 3.45 15.90
C ASN A 93 -43.17 3.38 15.41
N ASP A 94 -42.87 3.90 14.21
CA ASP A 94 -41.50 3.93 13.67
C ASP A 94 -40.64 5.01 14.35
N HIS A 95 -41.22 6.15 14.73
CA HIS A 95 -40.49 7.18 15.48
C HIS A 95 -40.13 6.71 16.90
N GLN A 96 -41.03 5.98 17.59
CA GLN A 96 -40.74 5.39 18.89
C GLN A 96 -39.73 4.23 18.83
N LYS A 97 -39.70 3.45 17.75
CA LYS A 97 -38.65 2.44 17.50
C LYS A 97 -37.28 3.08 17.25
N THR A 98 -37.24 4.17 16.50
CA THR A 98 -36.00 4.89 16.19
C THR A 98 -35.41 5.54 17.46
N LEU A 99 -36.26 6.11 18.33
CA LEU A 99 -35.83 6.68 19.62
C LEU A 99 -35.36 5.63 20.64
N LYS A 100 -35.87 4.39 20.58
CA LYS A 100 -35.34 3.27 21.39
C LYS A 100 -33.97 2.79 20.91
N ASN A 101 -33.69 2.83 19.61
CA ASN A 101 -32.38 2.50 19.07
C ASN A 101 -31.33 3.58 19.37
N ILE A 102 -31.73 4.86 19.45
CA ILE A 102 -30.83 5.96 19.84
C ILE A 102 -30.47 5.91 21.34
N ARG A 103 -31.35 5.38 22.20
CA ARG A 103 -31.07 5.21 23.64
C ARG A 103 -30.10 4.08 23.98
N ASN A 104 -29.72 3.23 23.02
CA ASN A 104 -28.70 2.20 23.20
C ASN A 104 -27.27 2.69 22.84
N LEU A 105 -27.08 4.01 22.69
CA LEU A 105 -25.77 4.65 22.51
C LEU A 105 -25.08 5.00 23.84
N ASP A 106 -25.44 4.35 24.94
CA ASP A 106 -24.53 4.22 26.09
C ASP A 106 -23.58 3.06 25.80
N GLY A 107 -22.72 3.25 24.79
CA GLY A 107 -21.65 2.33 24.45
C GLY A 107 -20.64 2.30 25.59
N SER A 108 -20.55 1.16 26.28
CA SER A 108 -19.50 0.91 27.25
C SER A 108 -18.13 1.14 26.60
N GLU A 109 -17.22 1.81 27.30
CA GLU A 109 -15.84 2.11 26.89
C GLU A 109 -15.10 0.88 26.30
N SER A 110 -15.48 -0.32 26.74
CA SER A 110 -15.02 -1.62 26.22
C SER A 110 -15.34 -1.86 24.73
N ASN A 111 -16.48 -1.40 24.21
CA ASN A 111 -16.88 -1.64 22.82
C ASN A 111 -16.10 -0.75 21.84
N ILE A 112 -15.85 0.51 22.22
CA ILE A 112 -15.05 1.45 21.42
C ILE A 112 -13.59 0.98 21.36
N GLN A 113 -13.02 0.54 22.49
CA GLN A 113 -11.66 0.03 22.52
C GLN A 113 -11.50 -1.23 21.65
N GLN A 114 -12.51 -2.11 21.65
CA GLN A 114 -12.53 -3.29 20.79
C GLN A 114 -12.58 -2.92 19.30
N GLU A 115 -13.43 -1.97 18.89
CA GLU A 115 -13.48 -1.50 17.50
C GLU A 115 -12.18 -0.83 17.05
N VAL A 116 -11.55 -0.02 17.91
CA VAL A 116 -10.25 0.61 17.60
C VAL A 116 -9.17 -0.44 17.39
N THR A 117 -9.06 -1.42 18.29
CA THR A 117 -8.05 -2.49 18.14
C THR A 117 -8.30 -3.34 16.89
N LYS A 118 -9.55 -3.49 16.46
CA LYS A 118 -9.89 -4.20 15.22
C LYS A 118 -9.43 -3.44 13.98
N GLU A 119 -9.72 -2.15 13.89
CA GLU A 119 -9.25 -1.32 12.78
C GLU A 119 -7.72 -1.20 12.75
N GLU A 120 -7.07 -1.18 13.92
CA GLU A 120 -5.62 -1.24 14.04
C GLU A 120 -5.02 -2.48 13.38
N ARG A 121 -5.59 -3.66 13.66
CA ARG A 121 -5.10 -4.91 13.10
C ARG A 121 -5.40 -5.03 11.61
N ARG A 122 -6.55 -4.55 11.14
CA ARG A 122 -6.86 -4.46 9.70
C ARG A 122 -5.84 -3.57 8.98
N ALA A 123 -5.58 -2.38 9.50
CA ALA A 123 -4.58 -1.48 8.94
C ALA A 123 -3.19 -2.12 8.92
N GLY A 124 -2.82 -2.86 9.97
CA GLY A 124 -1.57 -3.63 10.02
C GLY A 124 -1.42 -4.65 8.90
N LEU A 125 -2.48 -5.39 8.54
CA LEU A 125 -2.47 -6.32 7.42
C LEU A 125 -2.31 -5.62 6.06
N VAL A 126 -3.01 -4.50 5.86
CA VAL A 126 -2.90 -3.68 4.64
C VAL A 126 -1.49 -3.09 4.52
N LEU A 127 -0.96 -2.50 5.59
CA LEU A 127 0.40 -1.97 5.64
C LEU A 127 1.43 -3.06 5.37
N GLY A 128 1.24 -4.26 5.93
CA GLY A 128 2.09 -5.41 5.67
C GLY A 128 2.10 -5.79 4.19
N ALA A 129 0.93 -5.94 3.56
CA ALA A 129 0.82 -6.29 2.15
C ALA A 129 1.50 -5.22 1.25
N LYS A 130 1.25 -3.94 1.52
CA LYS A 130 1.90 -2.83 0.81
C LYS A 130 3.40 -2.78 1.04
N ALA A 131 3.87 -3.06 2.25
CA ALA A 131 5.30 -3.13 2.57
C ALA A 131 5.99 -4.26 1.81
N VAL A 132 5.34 -5.42 1.62
CA VAL A 132 5.84 -6.48 0.73
C VAL A 132 5.95 -5.95 -0.70
N THR A 133 4.93 -5.29 -1.24
CA THR A 133 5.01 -4.72 -2.60
C THR A 133 6.16 -3.72 -2.72
N VAL A 134 6.30 -2.78 -1.78
CA VAL A 134 7.36 -1.77 -1.80
C VAL A 134 8.74 -2.42 -1.77
N LEU A 135 8.97 -3.38 -0.87
CA LEU A 135 10.24 -4.11 -0.82
C LEU A 135 10.51 -4.91 -2.10
N HIS A 136 9.48 -5.50 -2.70
CA HIS A 136 9.58 -6.20 -3.97
C HIS A 136 10.05 -5.26 -5.10
N LEU A 137 9.39 -4.11 -5.23
CA LEU A 137 9.72 -3.11 -6.26
C LEU A 137 11.12 -2.54 -6.05
N LEU A 138 11.51 -2.22 -4.81
CA LEU A 138 12.86 -1.75 -4.48
C LEU A 138 13.93 -2.82 -4.78
N ALA A 139 13.67 -4.08 -4.46
CA ALA A 139 14.58 -5.17 -4.82
C ALA A 139 14.71 -5.33 -6.34
N GLY A 140 13.62 -5.12 -7.09
CA GLY A 140 13.61 -5.07 -8.55
C GLY A 140 14.49 -3.95 -9.11
N CYS A 141 14.37 -2.74 -8.57
CA CYS A 141 15.10 -1.55 -9.01
C CYS A 141 16.54 -1.44 -8.47
N ARG A 142 17.04 -2.45 -7.75
CA ARG A 142 18.33 -2.41 -7.02
C ARG A 142 19.54 -1.94 -7.84
N LYS A 143 19.53 -2.15 -9.16
CA LYS A 143 20.62 -1.74 -10.07
C LYS A 143 20.75 -0.22 -10.19
N HIS A 144 19.65 0.50 -9.95
CA HIS A 144 19.58 1.96 -9.99
C HIS A 144 19.58 2.59 -8.60
N LEU A 145 19.53 1.76 -7.56
CA LEU A 145 19.59 2.18 -6.16
C LEU A 145 21.04 2.23 -5.67
N PRO A 146 21.33 3.05 -4.64
CA PRO A 146 22.65 3.06 -4.04
C PRO A 146 22.99 1.69 -3.40
N LEU A 147 24.27 1.30 -3.42
CA LEU A 147 24.74 0.00 -2.88
C LEU A 147 24.36 -0.23 -1.40
N CYS A 148 24.21 0.85 -0.64
CA CYS A 148 23.74 0.80 0.73
C CYS A 148 22.32 0.22 0.86
N ALA A 149 21.45 0.38 -0.14
CA ALA A 149 20.11 -0.19 -0.15
C ALA A 149 20.14 -1.72 -0.16
N THR A 150 20.95 -2.33 -1.04
CA THR A 150 21.14 -3.79 -1.08
C THR A 150 21.77 -4.30 0.22
N THR A 151 22.76 -3.57 0.76
CA THR A 151 23.36 -3.90 2.06
C THR A 151 22.34 -3.85 3.20
N ARG A 152 21.43 -2.87 3.18
CA ARG A 152 20.36 -2.71 4.17
C ARG A 152 19.36 -3.87 4.11
N LEU A 153 18.93 -4.24 2.90
CA LEU A 153 18.02 -5.36 2.65
C LEU A 153 18.62 -6.71 3.09
N MET A 154 19.87 -6.98 2.70
CA MET A 154 20.49 -8.30 2.94
C MET A 154 21.09 -8.43 4.34
N ASN A 155 21.86 -7.44 4.81
CA ASN A 155 22.70 -7.58 6.00
C ASN A 155 22.14 -6.90 7.25
N THR A 156 21.51 -5.73 7.11
CA THR A 156 20.93 -5.03 8.28
C THR A 156 19.62 -5.68 8.70
N HIS A 157 18.68 -5.81 7.76
CA HIS A 157 17.33 -6.27 8.07
C HIS A 157 17.09 -7.74 7.81
N ASP A 158 18.01 -8.42 7.13
CA ASP A 158 17.89 -9.84 6.79
C ASP A 158 16.53 -10.13 6.14
N VAL A 159 16.19 -9.35 5.10
CA VAL A 159 14.90 -9.45 4.41
C VAL A 159 14.63 -10.87 3.90
N PRO A 160 15.60 -11.64 3.36
CA PRO A 160 15.35 -13.03 2.98
C PRO A 160 14.82 -13.88 4.14
N GLN A 161 15.39 -13.74 5.33
CA GLN A 161 14.93 -14.45 6.52
C GLN A 161 13.55 -13.98 7.00
N LEU A 162 13.30 -12.68 6.95
CA LEU A 162 12.01 -12.09 7.34
C LEU A 162 10.88 -12.58 6.44
N LEU A 163 11.07 -12.52 5.11
CA LEU A 163 10.09 -13.02 4.14
C LEU A 163 9.88 -14.53 4.27
N ALA A 164 10.95 -15.29 4.51
CA ALA A 164 10.84 -16.73 4.75
C ALA A 164 9.99 -17.05 5.99
N THR A 165 10.14 -16.26 7.05
CA THR A 165 9.36 -16.40 8.28
C THR A 165 7.89 -16.03 8.05
N LEU A 166 7.61 -14.96 7.29
CA LEU A 166 6.24 -14.57 6.96
C LEU A 166 5.53 -15.58 6.05
N LEU A 167 6.24 -16.14 5.07
CA LEU A 167 5.72 -17.24 4.23
C LEU A 167 5.40 -18.49 5.06
N TYR A 168 6.16 -18.76 6.13
CA TYR A 168 5.87 -19.87 7.04
C TYR A 168 4.64 -19.60 7.92
N MET A 169 4.47 -18.36 8.39
CA MET A 169 3.37 -17.97 9.29
C MET A 169 2.05 -17.71 8.54
N GLU A 170 2.10 -17.41 7.24
CA GLU A 170 0.96 -17.14 6.35
C GLU A 170 -0.11 -16.19 6.94
N PRO A 171 0.25 -14.96 7.41
CA PRO A 171 -0.67 -14.09 8.14
C PRO A 171 -1.86 -13.59 7.32
N TRP A 172 -1.79 -13.67 5.98
CA TRP A 172 -2.87 -13.32 5.05
C TRP A 172 -3.79 -14.49 4.69
N LYS A 173 -3.62 -15.66 5.31
CA LYS A 173 -4.51 -16.81 5.18
C LYS A 173 -5.18 -17.08 6.52
N THR A 174 -6.47 -17.38 6.49
CA THR A 174 -7.21 -17.79 7.68
C THR A 174 -8.22 -18.87 7.34
N TYR A 175 -8.41 -19.82 8.26
CA TYR A 175 -9.35 -20.92 8.11
C TYR A 175 -10.58 -20.60 8.94
N HIS A 176 -11.72 -20.51 8.28
CA HIS A 176 -12.98 -20.25 8.97
C HIS A 176 -14.08 -21.18 8.45
N LYS A 177 -14.70 -21.96 9.34
CA LYS A 177 -15.73 -22.96 9.02
C LYS A 177 -15.32 -23.88 7.86
N ASP A 178 -14.10 -24.42 7.92
CA ASP A 178 -13.47 -25.27 6.90
C ASP A 178 -13.29 -24.62 5.51
N VAL A 179 -13.47 -23.31 5.40
CA VAL A 179 -13.22 -22.53 4.18
C VAL A 179 -12.00 -21.62 4.39
N VAL A 180 -11.06 -21.72 3.45
CA VAL A 180 -9.88 -20.84 3.40
C VAL A 180 -10.31 -19.45 2.95
N HIS A 181 -9.99 -18.44 3.73
CA HIS A 181 -10.10 -17.04 3.37
C HIS A 181 -8.70 -16.47 3.16
N ILE A 182 -8.53 -15.68 2.11
CA ILE A 182 -7.28 -14.99 1.77
C ILE A 182 -7.54 -13.49 1.85
N PHE A 183 -6.60 -12.75 2.41
CA PHE A 183 -6.67 -11.29 2.46
C PHE A 183 -6.06 -10.68 1.19
N GLU A 184 -6.90 -10.16 0.31
CA GLU A 184 -6.53 -9.49 -0.95
C GLU A 184 -7.36 -8.22 -1.14
N ASP A 185 -6.81 -7.20 -1.80
CA ASP A 185 -7.48 -5.91 -2.04
C ASP A 185 -8.02 -5.22 -0.77
N SER A 186 -7.31 -5.38 0.36
CA SER A 186 -7.70 -4.85 1.68
C SER A 186 -8.97 -5.48 2.29
N GLU A 187 -9.41 -6.62 1.78
CA GLU A 187 -10.58 -7.38 2.25
C GLU A 187 -10.31 -8.89 2.33
N TRP A 188 -11.07 -9.61 3.18
CA TRP A 188 -11.02 -11.06 3.23
C TRP A 188 -11.93 -11.67 2.18
N GLN A 189 -11.35 -12.41 1.24
CA GLN A 189 -12.07 -13.07 0.17
C GLN A 189 -12.09 -14.58 0.40
N LYS A 190 -13.24 -15.22 0.13
CA LYS A 190 -13.38 -16.68 0.18
C LYS A 190 -12.67 -17.31 -0.99
N ARG A 191 -11.80 -18.28 -0.72
CA ARG A 191 -11.08 -18.97 -1.78
C ARG A 191 -12.03 -19.85 -2.58
N THR A 192 -12.18 -19.52 -3.86
CA THR A 192 -12.97 -20.31 -4.81
C THR A 192 -12.11 -21.42 -5.42
N ALA A 193 -12.70 -22.55 -5.80
CA ALA A 193 -11.98 -23.70 -6.38
C ALA A 193 -11.24 -23.41 -7.71
N LYS A 194 -11.52 -22.28 -8.37
CA LYS A 194 -10.84 -21.80 -9.58
C LYS A 194 -9.70 -20.80 -9.31
N ALA A 195 -9.49 -20.40 -8.07
CA ALA A 195 -8.49 -19.40 -7.72
C ALA A 195 -7.06 -19.97 -7.88
N PRO A 196 -6.07 -19.12 -8.24
CA PRO A 196 -4.67 -19.54 -8.29
C PRO A 196 -4.20 -20.09 -6.94
N PRO A 197 -3.17 -20.97 -6.90
CA PRO A 197 -2.68 -21.67 -5.70
C PRO A 197 -1.93 -20.75 -4.72
N LEU A 198 -1.46 -19.60 -5.18
CA LEU A 198 -0.77 -18.60 -4.35
C LEU A 198 -1.54 -17.29 -4.36
N SER A 199 -1.54 -16.59 -3.23
CA SER A 199 -2.04 -15.22 -3.13
C SER A 199 -1.09 -14.23 -3.81
N HIS A 200 -1.60 -13.05 -4.16
CA HIS A 200 -0.78 -11.98 -4.75
C HIS A 200 0.42 -11.61 -3.86
N THR A 201 0.20 -11.44 -2.56
CA THR A 201 1.27 -11.12 -1.61
C THR A 201 2.31 -12.23 -1.50
N GLU A 202 1.91 -13.50 -1.54
CA GLU A 202 2.84 -14.63 -1.56
C GLU A 202 3.69 -14.64 -2.83
N CYS A 203 3.08 -14.42 -3.99
CA CYS A 203 3.81 -14.28 -5.25
C CYS A 203 4.88 -13.19 -5.16
N GLN A 204 4.55 -12.02 -4.60
CA GLN A 204 5.53 -10.94 -4.40
C GLN A 204 6.65 -11.32 -3.44
N MET A 205 6.34 -12.01 -2.32
CA MET A 205 7.36 -12.48 -1.38
C MET A 205 8.33 -13.46 -2.05
N TRP A 206 7.80 -14.45 -2.79
CA TRP A 206 8.60 -15.40 -3.53
C TRP A 206 9.44 -14.75 -4.62
N ALA A 207 8.86 -13.82 -5.39
CA ALA A 207 9.56 -13.08 -6.41
C ALA A 207 10.69 -12.22 -5.80
N THR A 208 10.45 -11.60 -4.65
CA THR A 208 11.47 -10.85 -3.91
C THR A 208 12.61 -11.75 -3.44
N LEU A 209 12.30 -12.91 -2.88
CA LEU A 209 13.31 -13.91 -2.52
C LEU A 209 14.12 -14.34 -3.73
N GLN A 210 13.46 -14.53 -4.88
CA GLN A 210 14.14 -14.90 -6.10
C GLN A 210 15.11 -13.81 -6.56
N ILE A 211 14.67 -12.54 -6.53
CA ILE A 211 15.50 -11.40 -6.91
C ILE A 211 16.72 -11.27 -6.00
N LEU A 212 16.55 -11.43 -4.68
CA LEU A 212 17.62 -11.23 -3.70
C LEU A 212 18.61 -12.41 -3.61
N LEU A 213 18.14 -13.65 -3.77
CA LEU A 213 18.98 -14.84 -3.55
C LEU A 213 19.67 -15.37 -4.82
N PHE A 214 19.15 -15.06 -6.01
CA PHE A 214 19.69 -15.57 -7.29
C PHE A 214 20.48 -14.54 -8.08
N ASP A 215 20.55 -13.32 -7.57
CA ASP A 215 21.44 -12.29 -8.08
C ASP A 215 22.84 -12.43 -7.50
N SER A 216 23.86 -12.49 -8.37
CA SER A 216 25.25 -12.69 -7.96
C SER A 216 25.73 -11.61 -7.00
N ASP A 217 25.36 -10.35 -7.22
CA ASP A 217 25.82 -9.24 -6.38
C ASP A 217 25.18 -9.32 -4.99
N SER A 218 23.88 -9.59 -4.93
CA SER A 218 23.13 -9.69 -3.67
C SER A 218 23.52 -10.90 -2.83
N ILE A 219 23.67 -12.09 -3.43
CA ILE A 219 24.02 -13.33 -2.72
C ILE A 219 25.45 -13.29 -2.17
N ASN A 220 26.39 -12.64 -2.87
CA ASN A 220 27.77 -12.47 -2.40
C ASN A 220 27.86 -11.61 -1.13
N MET A 221 26.87 -10.74 -0.90
CA MET A 221 26.78 -9.93 0.31
C MET A 221 26.15 -10.68 1.49
N TYR A 222 25.50 -11.82 1.25
CA TYR A 222 24.64 -12.52 2.21
C TYR A 222 25.24 -13.84 2.71
N GLU A 223 25.60 -13.87 3.99
CA GLU A 223 26.13 -15.08 4.61
C GLU A 223 25.02 -16.07 5.01
N ILE A 224 25.03 -17.28 4.45
CA ILE A 224 24.11 -18.35 4.83
C ILE A 224 24.69 -19.14 6.01
N ASN A 225 24.41 -18.66 7.23
CA ASN A 225 24.72 -19.39 8.45
C ASN A 225 23.73 -20.54 8.71
N THR A 226 23.99 -21.36 9.73
CA THR A 226 23.15 -22.52 10.08
C THR A 226 21.72 -22.13 10.47
N ALA A 227 21.53 -21.00 11.15
CA ALA A 227 20.20 -20.51 11.55
C ALA A 227 19.35 -20.06 10.35
N ARG A 228 19.93 -19.25 9.46
CA ARG A 228 19.32 -18.79 8.19
C ARG A 228 18.97 -19.98 7.31
N ARG A 229 19.91 -20.93 7.16
CA ARG A 229 19.69 -22.18 6.43
C ARG A 229 18.47 -22.92 6.94
N ASN A 230 18.34 -23.10 8.25
CA ASN A 230 17.24 -23.86 8.84
C ASN A 230 15.88 -23.22 8.59
N VAL A 231 15.78 -21.88 8.62
CA VAL A 231 14.52 -21.17 8.33
C VAL A 231 14.20 -21.20 6.85
N LEU A 232 15.17 -20.98 5.96
CA LEU A 232 14.98 -21.12 4.52
C LEU A 232 14.55 -22.54 4.14
N LEU A 233 15.05 -23.58 4.80
CA LEU A 233 14.63 -24.96 4.55
C LEU A 233 13.17 -25.23 4.95
N LYS A 234 12.57 -24.45 5.86
CA LYS A 234 11.13 -24.58 6.18
C LYS A 234 10.25 -24.25 4.97
N LEU A 235 10.73 -23.40 4.07
CA LEU A 235 10.01 -23.01 2.85
C LEU A 235 9.73 -24.17 1.91
N ARG A 236 10.49 -25.28 2.01
CA ARG A 236 10.24 -26.49 1.22
C ARG A 236 8.82 -27.05 1.43
N GLY A 237 8.25 -26.85 2.63
CA GLY A 237 6.89 -27.29 2.94
C GLY A 237 5.77 -26.46 2.30
N HIS A 238 6.07 -25.26 1.81
CA HIS A 238 5.10 -24.36 1.17
C HIS A 238 5.17 -24.40 -0.37
N LEU A 239 6.08 -25.21 -0.94
CA LEU A 239 6.23 -25.40 -2.37
C LEU A 239 5.40 -26.61 -2.84
N ASP A 240 4.08 -26.43 -2.89
CA ASP A 240 3.17 -27.45 -3.39
C ASP A 240 3.36 -27.70 -4.90
N GLU A 241 3.12 -28.93 -5.37
CA GLU A 241 3.17 -29.26 -6.81
C GLU A 241 2.24 -28.37 -7.65
N ALA A 242 1.09 -27.98 -7.10
CA ALA A 242 0.16 -27.06 -7.73
C ALA A 242 0.78 -25.66 -7.90
N ALA A 243 1.50 -25.15 -6.89
CA ALA A 243 2.19 -23.86 -6.94
C ALA A 243 3.37 -23.88 -7.93
N LEU A 244 4.16 -24.96 -7.92
CA LEU A 244 5.28 -25.17 -8.84
C LEU A 244 4.82 -25.27 -10.31
N SER A 245 3.65 -25.86 -10.58
CA SER A 245 3.11 -25.98 -11.93
C SER A 245 2.69 -24.63 -12.54
N GLN A 246 2.19 -23.70 -11.72
CA GLN A 246 1.68 -22.41 -12.18
C GLN A 246 2.75 -21.31 -12.19
N VAL A 247 3.80 -21.44 -11.38
CA VAL A 247 4.88 -20.45 -11.29
C VAL A 247 6.23 -21.15 -11.50
N PRO A 248 6.69 -21.31 -12.76
CA PRO A 248 7.94 -22.00 -13.08
C PRO A 248 9.18 -21.42 -12.39
N SER A 249 9.13 -20.13 -12.03
CA SER A 249 10.23 -19.45 -11.35
C SER A 249 10.47 -19.98 -9.92
N LEU A 250 9.45 -20.58 -9.29
CA LEU A 250 9.57 -21.25 -7.99
C LEU A 250 10.36 -22.56 -8.06
N GLU A 251 10.41 -23.21 -9.23
CA GLU A 251 11.19 -24.42 -9.42
C GLU A 251 12.70 -24.16 -9.20
N HIS A 252 13.15 -22.96 -9.56
CA HIS A 252 14.52 -22.53 -9.34
C HIS A 252 14.84 -22.39 -7.85
N ILE A 253 13.91 -21.82 -7.07
CA ILE A 253 14.02 -21.76 -5.60
C ILE A 253 13.97 -23.16 -4.99
N ALA A 254 13.06 -24.02 -5.45
CA ALA A 254 12.92 -25.39 -4.96
C ALA A 254 14.22 -26.20 -5.14
N ARG A 255 14.83 -26.13 -6.34
CA ARG A 255 16.11 -26.77 -6.61
C ARG A 255 17.24 -26.20 -5.76
N TRP A 256 17.29 -24.88 -5.59
CA TRP A 256 18.29 -24.25 -4.73
C TRP A 256 18.15 -24.66 -3.27
N LEU A 257 16.92 -24.72 -2.73
CA LEU A 257 16.67 -25.21 -1.37
C LEU A 257 17.07 -26.68 -1.20
N ALA A 258 16.86 -27.51 -2.23
CA ALA A 258 17.32 -28.90 -2.23
C ALA A 258 18.85 -28.99 -2.21
N THR A 259 19.55 -28.19 -3.02
CA THR A 259 21.02 -28.08 -3.00
C THR A 259 21.51 -27.58 -1.64
N LEU A 260 20.90 -26.51 -1.12
CA LEU A 260 21.23 -25.93 0.17
C LEU A 260 21.01 -26.89 1.33
N ALA A 261 20.10 -27.87 1.22
CA ALA A 261 19.94 -28.92 2.23
C ALA A 261 21.16 -29.86 2.31
N ILE A 262 21.88 -30.04 1.19
CA ILE A 262 22.98 -31.01 1.04
C ILE A 262 24.34 -30.32 1.17
N THR A 263 24.50 -29.09 0.67
CA THR A 263 25.76 -28.34 0.72
C THR A 263 26.06 -27.86 2.14
N ALA A 264 27.30 -27.97 2.63
CA ALA A 264 27.70 -27.42 3.93
C ALA A 264 27.67 -25.88 3.93
N PRO A 265 27.38 -25.21 5.06
CA PRO A 265 27.44 -23.74 5.13
C PRO A 265 28.84 -23.24 4.77
N GLN A 266 28.94 -22.40 3.76
CA GLN A 266 30.18 -21.73 3.36
C GLN A 266 30.42 -20.57 4.33
N GLN A 267 31.65 -20.41 4.83
CA GLN A 267 32.04 -19.21 5.57
C GLN A 267 32.19 -18.05 4.56
N ALA A 268 31.17 -17.20 4.46
CA ALA A 268 31.28 -15.99 3.66
C ALA A 268 32.04 -14.92 4.46
N ARG A 269 32.95 -14.18 3.81
CA ARG A 269 33.46 -12.93 4.37
C ARG A 269 32.49 -11.84 3.94
N PRO A 270 31.70 -11.25 4.86
CA PRO A 270 30.83 -10.16 4.47
C PRO A 270 31.70 -9.00 3.94
N PRO A 271 31.32 -8.38 2.81
CA PRO A 271 32.00 -7.18 2.37
C PRO A 271 31.92 -6.08 3.45
N PRO A 272 32.89 -5.17 3.51
CA PRO A 272 32.89 -4.10 4.50
C PRO A 272 31.57 -3.31 4.42
N LEU A 273 30.95 -3.12 5.59
CA LEU A 273 29.71 -2.36 5.74
C LEU A 273 29.94 -0.91 5.32
N ILE A 274 29.47 -0.54 4.13
CA ILE A 274 29.28 0.85 3.74
C ILE A 274 27.85 1.21 4.11
N THR A 275 27.67 1.80 5.29
CA THR A 275 26.37 2.28 5.76
C THR A 275 26.31 3.79 5.60
N THR A 276 25.42 4.27 4.74
CA THR A 276 24.89 5.63 4.83
C THR A 276 23.70 5.63 5.80
N LEU A 277 23.52 6.69 6.56
CA LEU A 277 22.46 6.78 7.56
C LEU A 277 21.14 7.26 6.92
N PRO A 278 19.97 6.85 7.45
CA PRO A 278 18.68 7.27 6.92
C PRO A 278 18.47 8.78 7.09
N GLN A 279 18.24 9.50 5.99
CA GLN A 279 18.26 10.96 5.96
C GLN A 279 17.08 11.58 6.72
N LEU A 280 15.87 11.01 6.63
CA LEU A 280 14.71 11.56 7.33
C LEU A 280 14.80 11.28 8.82
N SER A 281 15.15 10.05 9.20
CA SER A 281 15.32 9.70 10.62
C SER A 281 16.37 10.58 11.29
N GLU A 282 17.51 10.84 10.62
CA GLU A 282 18.55 11.72 11.15
C GLU A 282 18.12 13.18 11.18
N GLY A 283 17.46 13.66 10.13
CA GLY A 283 16.95 15.03 10.07
C GLY A 283 15.95 15.30 11.19
N VAL A 284 15.01 14.37 11.45
CA VAL A 284 14.04 14.49 12.55
C VAL A 284 14.74 14.39 13.90
N ALA A 285 15.65 13.43 14.07
CA ALA A 285 16.40 13.31 15.33
C ALA A 285 17.23 14.57 15.60
N GLY A 286 18.02 15.06 14.64
CA GLY A 286 18.84 16.25 14.82
C GLY A 286 18.05 17.54 15.04
N THR A 287 16.88 17.67 14.41
CA THR A 287 16.04 18.87 14.60
C THR A 287 15.24 18.82 15.90
N TRP A 288 14.81 17.65 16.38
CA TRP A 288 13.92 17.52 17.52
C TRP A 288 14.53 16.84 18.74
N ASP A 289 15.84 16.57 18.75
CA ASP A 289 16.52 16.01 19.93
C ASP A 289 16.30 16.91 21.16
N GLY A 290 15.80 16.33 22.24
CA GLY A 290 15.39 17.06 23.45
C GLY A 290 14.10 17.88 23.36
N ARG A 291 13.44 17.96 22.19
CA ARG A 291 12.18 18.73 21.96
C ARG A 291 11.00 17.87 21.51
N TRP A 292 11.02 16.58 21.87
CA TRP A 292 9.96 15.62 21.51
C TRP A 292 8.58 16.03 22.04
N GLU A 293 8.51 16.73 23.18
CA GLU A 293 7.24 17.20 23.74
C GLU A 293 6.56 18.25 22.84
N GLU A 294 7.33 19.21 22.30
CA GLU A 294 6.81 20.24 21.38
C GLU A 294 6.29 19.61 20.09
N LEU A 295 7.05 18.67 19.52
CA LEU A 295 6.64 17.91 18.34
C LEU A 295 5.35 17.13 18.62
N SER A 296 5.26 16.45 19.77
CA SER A 296 4.08 15.69 20.15
C SER A 296 2.83 16.56 20.26
N LEU A 297 2.96 17.79 20.79
CA LEU A 297 1.87 18.75 20.90
C LEU A 297 1.45 19.30 19.53
N GLN A 298 2.41 19.59 18.66
CA GLN A 298 2.10 20.00 17.28
C GLN A 298 1.35 18.89 16.55
N LEU A 299 1.88 17.66 16.56
CA LEU A 299 1.28 16.51 15.91
C LEU A 299 -0.05 16.08 16.54
N ALA A 300 -0.23 16.28 17.85
CA ALA A 300 -1.49 16.02 18.55
C ALA A 300 -2.66 16.80 17.94
N SER A 301 -2.42 18.05 17.52
CA SER A 301 -3.46 18.86 16.88
C SER A 301 -3.92 18.27 15.53
N TYR A 302 -3.01 17.63 14.79
CA TYR A 302 -3.32 16.95 13.52
C TYR A 302 -3.97 15.57 13.72
N PHE A 303 -3.52 14.80 14.72
CA PHE A 303 -3.90 13.38 14.85
C PHE A 303 -4.97 13.06 15.89
N LEU A 304 -5.07 13.81 16.99
CA LEU A 304 -6.02 13.53 18.08
C LEU A 304 -7.33 14.32 17.94
N LYS A 305 -7.27 15.55 17.43
CA LYS A 305 -8.45 16.40 17.16
C LYS A 305 -8.35 17.08 15.79
N PRO A 306 -8.48 16.30 14.71
CA PRO A 306 -8.46 16.85 13.35
C PRO A 306 -9.58 17.86 13.17
N THR A 307 -9.23 19.14 13.02
CA THR A 307 -10.16 20.12 12.51
C THR A 307 -10.34 19.87 11.01
N THR A 308 -11.54 20.05 10.46
CA THR A 308 -11.81 19.89 9.02
C THR A 308 -10.82 20.68 8.14
N LYS A 309 -10.38 21.86 8.60
CA LYS A 309 -9.32 22.67 7.97
C LYS A 309 -7.95 21.99 7.97
N CYS A 310 -7.54 21.35 9.06
CA CYS A 310 -6.27 20.63 9.14
C CYS A 310 -6.27 19.40 8.23
N LEU A 311 -7.39 18.67 8.17
CA LEU A 311 -7.54 17.54 7.25
C LEU A 311 -7.52 17.98 5.79
N GLN A 312 -8.19 19.10 5.47
CA GLN A 312 -8.13 19.67 4.13
C GLN A 312 -6.71 20.12 3.78
N ALA A 313 -6.01 20.80 4.69
CA ALA A 313 -4.62 21.20 4.46
C ALA A 313 -3.71 19.99 4.24
N LEU A 314 -3.79 18.95 5.08
CA LEU A 314 -3.02 17.72 4.92
C LEU A 314 -3.36 17.01 3.60
N ALA A 315 -4.65 16.86 3.29
CA ALA A 315 -5.09 16.25 2.03
C ALA A 315 -4.64 17.08 0.82
N SER A 316 -4.67 18.41 0.89
CA SER A 316 -4.15 19.30 -0.15
C SER A 316 -2.64 19.19 -0.29
N THR A 317 -1.86 19.07 0.80
CA THR A 317 -0.42 18.83 0.74
C THR A 317 -0.10 17.47 0.12
N MET A 318 -0.81 16.41 0.54
CA MET A 318 -0.65 15.08 -0.05
C MET A 318 -1.05 15.08 -1.52
N ALA A 319 -2.13 15.77 -1.91
CA ALA A 319 -2.54 15.90 -3.30
C ALA A 319 -1.54 16.75 -4.12
N ALA A 320 -0.97 17.79 -3.52
CA ALA A 320 0.08 18.61 -4.14
C ALA A 320 1.37 17.81 -4.39
N ALA A 321 1.66 16.79 -3.57
CA ALA A 321 2.76 15.86 -3.85
C ALA A 321 2.52 15.00 -5.12
N TRP A 322 1.27 14.91 -5.60
CA TRP A 322 0.86 14.30 -6.86
C TRP A 322 0.56 15.33 -7.96
N ASP A 323 0.83 16.61 -7.70
CA ASP A 323 0.68 17.63 -8.72
C ASP A 323 1.66 17.33 -9.86
N LEU A 324 1.15 17.31 -11.10
CA LEU A 324 1.96 17.01 -12.28
C LEU A 324 3.15 17.95 -12.37
N ASP A 325 2.99 19.19 -11.91
CA ASP A 325 4.05 20.20 -11.91
C ASP A 325 5.23 19.80 -10.98
N VAL A 326 4.95 19.17 -9.84
CA VAL A 326 5.98 18.69 -8.88
C VAL A 326 6.61 17.38 -9.36
N LEU A 327 5.80 16.45 -9.89
CA LEU A 327 6.31 15.18 -10.42
C LEU A 327 7.24 15.40 -11.63
N GLU A 328 7.00 16.48 -12.39
CA GLU A 328 7.80 16.87 -13.54
C GLU A 328 9.12 17.55 -13.18
N GLU A 329 9.25 18.15 -12.00
CA GLU A 329 10.53 18.63 -11.44
C GLU A 329 11.47 17.47 -11.06
N LEU A 330 10.93 16.28 -10.82
CA LEU A 330 11.69 15.08 -10.50
C LEU A 330 12.20 14.32 -11.74
N LEU A 331 11.82 14.74 -12.95
CA LEU A 331 12.28 14.10 -14.19
C LEU A 331 13.75 14.45 -14.48
N PRO A 332 14.60 13.47 -14.84
CA PRO A 332 16.05 13.66 -14.99
C PRO A 332 16.45 14.53 -16.19
N HIS A 333 15.52 14.86 -17.08
CA HIS A 333 15.79 15.67 -18.27
C HIS A 333 14.85 16.88 -18.34
N PRO A 334 15.38 18.08 -18.64
CA PRO A 334 14.54 19.26 -18.78
C PRO A 334 13.57 19.05 -19.94
N PRO A 335 12.34 19.58 -19.83
CA PRO A 335 11.31 19.40 -20.84
C PRO A 335 11.82 19.91 -22.20
N ILE A 336 11.49 19.19 -23.26
CA ILE A 336 11.91 19.53 -24.63
C ILE A 336 10.82 20.28 -25.38
N CYS A 337 11.22 21.24 -26.21
CA CYS A 337 10.28 21.99 -27.03
C CYS A 337 9.81 21.14 -28.21
N THR A 338 8.50 20.94 -28.34
CA THR A 338 7.93 20.10 -29.43
C THR A 338 8.26 20.64 -30.83
N SER A 339 8.42 21.96 -30.98
CA SER A 339 8.66 22.55 -32.31
C SER A 339 10.13 22.58 -32.74
N CYS A 340 11.09 22.61 -31.81
CA CYS A 340 12.51 22.78 -32.16
C CYS A 340 13.47 21.80 -31.49
N GLY A 341 12.99 20.97 -30.55
CA GLY A 341 13.79 19.98 -29.82
C GLY A 341 14.76 20.56 -28.78
N GLY A 342 14.87 21.89 -28.66
CA GLY A 342 15.67 22.53 -27.62
C GLY A 342 15.00 22.53 -26.24
N PRO A 343 15.70 22.94 -25.17
CA PRO A 343 15.13 23.00 -23.83
C PRO A 343 13.94 23.96 -23.79
N ALA A 344 12.83 23.50 -23.23
CA ALA A 344 11.61 24.27 -23.04
C ALA A 344 11.59 24.93 -21.66
N SER A 345 10.93 26.09 -21.59
CA SER A 345 10.78 26.87 -20.36
C SER A 345 9.34 27.25 -20.07
N GLN A 346 8.44 27.10 -21.05
CA GLN A 346 7.06 27.54 -20.95
C GLN A 346 6.11 26.47 -21.46
N ARG A 347 5.00 26.27 -20.75
CA ARG A 347 3.88 25.42 -21.17
C ARG A 347 2.81 26.23 -21.86
N CYS A 348 1.96 25.55 -22.63
CA CYS A 348 0.75 26.17 -23.15
C CYS A 348 -0.19 26.56 -22.00
N SER A 349 -0.37 27.86 -21.76
CA SER A 349 -1.27 28.43 -20.73
C SER A 349 -2.74 28.01 -20.79
N ARG A 350 -3.21 27.35 -21.87
CA ARG A 350 -4.59 26.85 -21.95
C ARG A 350 -4.74 25.41 -21.44
N CYS A 351 -3.83 24.51 -21.80
CA CYS A 351 -3.96 23.09 -21.49
C CYS A 351 -2.87 22.55 -20.57
N HIS A 352 -1.83 23.34 -20.27
CA HIS A 352 -0.66 23.01 -19.45
C HIS A 352 0.13 21.75 -19.86
N ASN A 353 -0.24 21.07 -20.95
CA ASN A 353 0.31 19.76 -21.30
C ASN A 353 1.51 19.79 -22.28
N GLN A 354 1.70 20.87 -23.04
CA GLN A 354 2.72 20.91 -24.11
C GLN A 354 3.75 22.02 -23.92
N TRP A 355 5.01 21.67 -24.16
CA TRP A 355 6.19 22.47 -23.82
C TRP A 355 6.82 23.20 -25.00
N TYR A 356 7.20 24.46 -24.76
CA TYR A 356 7.84 25.33 -25.72
C TYR A 356 9.00 26.12 -25.09
N CYS A 357 10.04 26.38 -25.88
CA CYS A 357 11.15 27.25 -25.46
C CYS A 357 10.75 28.73 -25.46
N ASN A 358 9.76 29.11 -26.28
CA ASN A 358 9.21 30.45 -26.38
C ASN A 358 7.89 30.47 -27.17
N ARG A 359 7.18 31.60 -27.10
CA ARG A 359 5.94 31.85 -27.83
C ARG A 359 6.07 31.70 -29.36
N LYS A 360 7.25 31.94 -29.94
CA LYS A 360 7.45 31.76 -31.40
C LYS A 360 7.29 30.30 -31.81
N CYS A 361 7.84 29.37 -31.01
CA CYS A 361 7.69 27.94 -31.21
C CYS A 361 6.25 27.46 -30.96
N GLN A 362 5.56 28.03 -29.97
CA GLN A 362 4.15 27.74 -29.72
C GLN A 362 3.26 28.13 -30.91
N VAL A 363 3.47 29.31 -31.49
CA VAL A 363 2.69 29.78 -32.65
C VAL A 363 2.96 28.92 -33.89
N LYS A 364 4.20 28.44 -34.08
CA LYS A 364 4.56 27.54 -35.19
C LYS A 364 3.86 26.19 -35.10
N ASP A 365 3.73 25.65 -33.89
CA ASP A 365 3.07 24.36 -33.62
C ASP A 365 1.54 24.48 -33.44
N TRP A 366 1.02 25.69 -33.27
CA TRP A 366 -0.40 25.95 -32.99
C TRP A 366 -1.40 25.25 -33.93
N PRO A 367 -1.18 25.16 -35.26
CA PRO A 367 -2.11 24.46 -36.15
C PRO A 367 -2.30 22.98 -35.81
N GLN A 368 -1.25 22.33 -35.30
CA GLN A 368 -1.28 20.92 -34.88
C GLN A 368 -1.73 20.80 -33.43
N HIS A 369 -1.19 21.63 -32.54
CA HIS A 369 -1.51 21.62 -31.11
C HIS A 369 -2.98 21.97 -30.80
N LYS A 370 -3.60 22.90 -31.55
CA LYS A 370 -4.95 23.43 -31.23
C LYS A 370 -6.00 22.34 -30.99
N LYS A 371 -6.00 21.29 -31.82
CA LYS A 371 -6.95 20.18 -31.70
C LYS A 371 -6.76 19.40 -30.40
N LEU A 372 -5.51 19.12 -30.05
CA LEU A 372 -5.16 18.44 -28.79
C LEU A 372 -5.42 19.34 -27.58
N CYS A 373 -5.11 20.63 -27.70
CA CYS A 373 -5.34 21.65 -26.68
C CYS A 373 -6.82 21.72 -26.28
N ASP A 374 -7.73 21.80 -27.25
CA ASP A 374 -9.16 21.91 -26.98
C ASP A 374 -9.72 20.63 -26.34
N LEU A 375 -9.24 19.44 -26.75
CA LEU A 375 -9.63 18.17 -26.12
C LEU A 375 -9.21 18.11 -24.65
N LEU A 376 -7.98 18.50 -24.34
CA LEU A 376 -7.46 18.50 -22.97
C LEU A 376 -8.19 19.52 -22.08
N VAL A 377 -8.53 20.70 -22.60
CA VAL A 377 -9.33 21.68 -21.83
C VAL A 377 -10.71 21.12 -21.48
N THR A 378 -11.35 20.38 -22.40
CA THR A 378 -12.66 19.77 -22.13
C THR A 378 -12.63 18.62 -21.13
N SER A 379 -11.48 17.95 -20.93
CA SER A 379 -11.35 16.94 -19.88
C SER A 379 -11.16 17.58 -18.50
N HIS A 380 -10.39 18.68 -18.42
CA HIS A 380 -10.17 19.41 -17.16
C HIS A 380 -11.44 20.11 -16.65
N SER A 381 -12.27 20.67 -17.54
CA SER A 381 -13.53 21.31 -17.12
C SER A 381 -14.61 20.34 -16.62
N LYS A 382 -14.50 19.04 -16.97
CA LYS A 382 -15.39 17.99 -16.43
C LYS A 382 -14.97 17.59 -15.02
N THR A 383 -13.68 17.56 -14.70
CA THR A 383 -13.19 17.30 -13.34
C THR A 383 -13.55 18.44 -12.38
N ASP A 384 -13.50 19.70 -12.83
CA ASP A 384 -13.86 20.86 -12.01
C ASP A 384 -15.37 20.92 -11.71
N ASN A 385 -16.23 20.59 -12.70
CA ASN A 385 -17.68 20.53 -12.51
C ASN A 385 -18.12 19.42 -11.53
N ILE A 386 -17.38 18.31 -11.46
CA ILE A 386 -17.66 17.25 -10.48
C ILE A 386 -17.34 17.75 -9.06
N GLN A 387 -16.26 18.50 -8.87
CA GLN A 387 -15.90 19.08 -7.56
C GLN A 387 -16.93 20.12 -7.07
N GLU A 388 -17.47 20.97 -7.95
CA GLU A 388 -18.50 21.95 -7.59
C GLU A 388 -19.87 21.32 -7.28
N HIS A 389 -20.23 20.22 -7.95
CA HIS A 389 -21.48 19.50 -7.69
C HIS A 389 -21.48 18.79 -6.33
N PHE A 390 -20.30 18.33 -5.86
CA PHE A 390 -20.12 17.80 -4.50
C PHE A 390 -20.16 18.89 -3.41
N ALA A 391 -19.70 20.11 -3.72
CA ALA A 391 -19.77 21.25 -2.81
C ALA A 391 -21.21 21.80 -2.65
N SER A 392 -22.02 21.75 -3.71
CA SER A 392 -23.39 22.26 -3.71
C SER A 392 -24.43 21.30 -3.13
N SER A 393 -24.14 19.99 -3.06
CA SER A 393 -25.01 18.99 -2.43
C SER A 393 -24.93 18.96 -0.88
N LYS A 394 -24.14 19.86 -0.28
CA LYS A 394 -23.95 20.02 1.18
C LYS A 394 -24.54 21.32 1.75
N LYS A 395 -25.40 22.01 1.01
CA LYS A 395 -26.18 23.15 1.55
C LYS A 395 -27.60 22.77 1.89
#